data_AF-A0A090Q8S1-F1
#
_entry.id   AF-A0A090Q8S1-F1
#
_cell.length_a   1.000
_cell.length_b   1.000
_cell.length_c   1.000
_cell.angle_alpha   90.00
_cell.angle_beta   90.00
_cell.angle_gamma   90.00
#
_symmetry.space_group_name_H-M   'P 1'
#
loop_
_entity.id
_entity.type
_entity.pdbx_description
1 polymer ?
#
loop_
_entity_poly.entity_id
_entity_poly.type
_entity_poly.pdbx_seq_one_letter_code
_entity_poly.pdbx_strand_id
1 'polypeptide(L)'
;MSAENPKEKNGNGVYHFKMKQPIPAYLIALAIGDIEYKAISERTGVYAEKSMLHKVHEEFSDMEKMVVAAENLYGDYDWDQFDVIVLPPSFPFGGMENPRLTFATPTVIAGDKSLTSLVAHELAHSWSGNLVTNATWNDFWLNEGFTVYFEIRIMEALYGKDRANMLALIGRQDLEDELEALKESPNDTKLKLDLKGRNPDDGMNSIAYDKGYLFLRTLEEKVGRDNMDAFLKSYFKKNAFSTTNTEDFITYLNENLLDKNNITFNTEEWIYQPGVPENAAVITSDAFSNVEKTLEEFLKTNKIDVTKTENWTPQEWVHFVRNFPEDITVTQMQQLDNSFDFTNSTNSYITMVWYEQSILNNYHDNNVDTKIAEFLNTVGRRWYVTTLFNAFAKAERIEEAKEIYKTARGNYHSVTANTVDEMLGIE
;
A
#
# COMPACT_ATOMS: atom_id res chain seq x y z
N MET A 1 -7.34 19.50 9.12
CA MET A 1 -5.89 19.71 8.89
C MET A 1 -5.12 18.63 9.65
N SER A 2 -3.85 18.41 9.36
CA SER A 2 -2.96 17.60 10.22
C SER A 2 -2.64 18.33 11.53
N ALA A 3 -3.62 18.41 12.42
CA ALA A 3 -3.66 19.22 13.64
C ALA A 3 -4.82 18.76 14.53
N GLU A 4 -5.11 19.51 15.61
CA GLU A 4 -6.38 19.38 16.32
C GLU A 4 -7.56 19.73 15.40
N ASN A 5 -8.50 18.80 15.22
CA ASN A 5 -9.60 18.92 14.26
C ASN A 5 -10.97 19.13 14.93
N PRO A 6 -11.84 19.97 14.33
CA PRO A 6 -13.22 20.13 14.78
C PRO A 6 -14.03 18.87 14.46
N LYS A 7 -14.85 18.41 15.40
CA LYS A 7 -15.78 17.28 15.22
C LYS A 7 -17.19 17.72 14.81
N GLU A 8 -17.44 19.03 14.80
CA GLU A 8 -18.71 19.66 14.39
C GLU A 8 -18.44 20.86 13.49
N LYS A 9 -19.41 21.19 12.62
CA LYS A 9 -19.32 22.35 11.72
C LYS A 9 -19.52 23.65 12.51
N ASN A 10 -18.70 24.66 12.22
CA ASN A 10 -18.86 26.00 12.78
C ASN A 10 -19.78 26.86 11.89
N GLY A 11 -20.83 27.45 12.48
CA GLY A 11 -21.81 28.28 11.78
C GLY A 11 -21.26 29.55 11.13
N ASN A 12 -20.07 30.04 11.50
CA ASN A 12 -19.42 31.18 10.85
C ASN A 12 -18.37 30.78 9.79
N GLY A 13 -18.08 29.48 9.63
CA GLY A 13 -17.10 28.97 8.67
C GLY A 13 -15.63 29.26 9.00
N VAL A 14 -15.33 29.78 10.19
CA VAL A 14 -13.96 30.10 10.63
C VAL A 14 -13.42 28.99 11.53
N TYR A 15 -12.31 28.39 11.12
CA TYR A 15 -11.65 27.30 11.84
C TYR A 15 -10.22 27.71 12.21
N HIS A 16 -9.79 27.32 13.42
CA HIS A 16 -8.42 27.51 13.90
C HIS A 16 -7.86 26.13 14.24
N PHE A 17 -6.65 25.85 13.75
CA PHE A 17 -5.99 24.57 13.93
C PHE A 17 -4.67 24.78 14.67
N LYS A 18 -4.32 23.83 15.53
CA LYS A 18 -3.05 23.85 16.26
C LYS A 18 -2.40 22.47 16.21
N MET A 19 -1.20 22.42 15.66
CA MET A 19 -0.28 21.29 15.77
C MET A 19 0.80 21.65 16.79
N LYS A 20 0.90 20.90 17.88
CA LYS A 20 1.87 21.18 18.97
C LYS A 20 3.19 20.45 18.75
N GLN A 21 3.10 19.26 18.18
CA GLN A 21 4.22 18.42 17.81
C GLN A 21 4.95 19.03 16.60
N PRO A 22 6.29 19.10 16.59
CA PRO A 22 7.01 19.55 15.41
C PRO A 22 6.86 18.51 14.29
N ILE A 23 6.60 18.97 13.08
CA ILE A 23 6.44 18.10 11.89
C ILE A 23 7.21 18.69 10.70
N PRO A 24 7.76 17.84 9.81
CA PRO A 24 8.25 18.29 8.51
C PRO A 24 7.11 18.86 7.65
N ALA A 25 7.43 19.79 6.74
CA ALA A 25 6.43 20.57 6.01
C ALA A 25 5.55 19.72 5.07
N TYR A 26 6.04 18.58 4.57
CA TYR A 26 5.27 17.70 3.68
C TYR A 26 4.05 17.07 4.38
N LEU A 27 4.05 17.04 5.72
CA LEU A 27 2.94 16.53 6.53
C LEU A 27 1.84 17.56 6.78
N ILE A 28 2.01 18.82 6.34
CA ILE A 28 0.96 19.84 6.44
C ILE A 28 -0.14 19.52 5.43
N ALA A 29 -1.36 19.26 5.93
CA ALA A 29 -2.51 18.91 5.10
C ALA A 29 -3.75 19.71 5.47
N LEU A 30 -4.62 19.91 4.48
CA LEU A 30 -5.89 20.62 4.61
C LEU A 30 -6.94 19.96 3.71
N ALA A 31 -8.09 19.62 4.30
CA ALA A 31 -9.29 19.22 3.58
C ALA A 31 -10.44 20.15 3.98
N ILE A 32 -11.18 20.62 2.99
CA ILE A 32 -12.36 21.48 3.15
C ILE A 32 -13.45 20.94 2.24
N GLY A 33 -14.64 20.69 2.78
CA GLY A 33 -15.76 20.16 2.03
C GLY A 33 -16.99 19.95 2.91
N ASP A 34 -18.03 19.35 2.34
CA ASP A 34 -19.23 18.96 3.08
C ASP A 34 -19.01 17.63 3.81
N ILE A 35 -18.21 17.70 4.88
CA ILE A 35 -17.68 16.54 5.60
C ILE A 35 -18.39 16.41 6.96
N GLU A 36 -18.71 15.19 7.35
CA GLU A 36 -19.25 14.83 8.66
C GLU A 36 -18.27 13.93 9.42
N TYR A 37 -18.33 13.94 10.75
CA TYR A 37 -17.48 13.15 11.65
C TYR A 37 -18.28 12.06 12.35
N LYS A 38 -17.68 10.89 12.53
CA LYS A 38 -18.20 9.85 13.42
C LYS A 38 -17.05 9.19 14.19
N ALA A 39 -17.16 9.21 15.53
CA ALA A 39 -16.17 8.59 16.40
C ALA A 39 -16.19 7.05 16.27
N ILE A 40 -15.01 6.43 16.36
CA ILE A 40 -14.80 4.99 16.47
C ILE A 40 -14.47 4.64 17.94
N SER A 41 -13.58 5.42 18.56
CA SER A 41 -13.23 5.37 19.98
C SER A 41 -13.10 6.78 20.56
N GLU A 42 -12.56 6.92 21.78
CA GLU A 42 -12.25 8.22 22.38
C GLU A 42 -11.16 8.99 21.61
N ARG A 43 -10.23 8.27 20.96
CA ARG A 43 -9.06 8.83 20.27
C ARG A 43 -8.96 8.44 18.78
N THR A 44 -9.99 7.77 18.25
CA THR A 44 -10.10 7.45 16.83
C THR A 44 -11.46 7.80 16.25
N GLY A 45 -11.50 8.15 14.98
CA GLY A 45 -12.72 8.58 14.31
C GLY A 45 -12.52 8.72 12.82
N VAL A 46 -13.64 8.88 12.11
CA VAL A 46 -13.65 9.01 10.66
C VAL A 46 -14.35 10.27 10.21
N TYR A 47 -13.82 10.89 9.17
CA TYR A 47 -14.41 11.98 8.43
C TYR A 47 -14.74 11.50 7.01
N ALA A 48 -15.94 11.81 6.51
CA ALA A 48 -16.31 11.52 5.13
C ALA A 48 -17.47 12.42 4.68
N GLU A 49 -17.76 12.43 3.39
CA GLU A 49 -19.06 12.90 2.90
C GLU A 49 -20.19 12.08 3.53
N LYS A 50 -21.33 12.73 3.76
CA LYS A 50 -22.49 12.12 4.45
C LYS A 50 -22.94 10.80 3.83
N SER A 51 -22.88 10.69 2.51
CA SER A 51 -23.26 9.49 1.75
C SER A 51 -22.36 8.28 2.04
N MET A 52 -21.13 8.52 2.48
CA MET A 52 -20.12 7.49 2.72
C MET A 52 -19.87 7.22 4.21
N LEU A 53 -20.21 8.17 5.10
CA LEU A 53 -19.85 8.11 6.53
C LEU A 53 -20.20 6.79 7.22
N HIS A 54 -21.37 6.22 6.95
CA HIS A 54 -21.75 4.92 7.53
C HIS A 54 -20.83 3.80 7.05
N LYS A 55 -20.58 3.68 5.74
CA LYS A 55 -19.73 2.63 5.17
C LYS A 55 -18.30 2.74 5.68
N VAL A 56 -17.75 3.96 5.71
CA VAL A 56 -16.41 4.25 6.23
C VAL A 56 -16.29 3.89 7.70
N HIS A 57 -17.30 4.23 8.52
CA HIS A 57 -17.30 3.91 9.94
C HIS A 57 -17.33 2.40 10.21
N GLU A 58 -18.11 1.64 9.45
CA GLU A 58 -18.13 0.17 9.57
C GLU A 58 -16.80 -0.46 9.12
N GLU A 59 -16.26 -0.01 7.98
CA GLU A 59 -14.98 -0.48 7.42
C GLU A 59 -13.83 -0.30 8.43
N PHE A 60 -13.77 0.88 9.05
CA PHE A 60 -12.67 1.27 9.92
C PHE A 60 -12.95 1.07 11.42
N SER A 61 -13.96 0.27 11.76
CA SER A 61 -14.34 -0.01 13.15
C SER A 61 -13.25 -0.66 14.01
N ASP A 62 -12.18 -1.19 13.40
CA ASP A 62 -11.02 -1.77 14.11
C ASP A 62 -9.85 -0.80 14.34
N MET A 63 -9.98 0.49 13.98
CA MET A 63 -8.90 1.49 14.15
C MET A 63 -8.31 1.53 15.57
N GLU A 64 -9.14 1.53 16.62
CA GLU A 64 -8.63 1.54 18.00
C GLU A 64 -7.81 0.28 18.31
N LYS A 65 -8.22 -0.88 17.78
CA LYS A 65 -7.48 -2.12 17.97
C LYS A 65 -6.10 -2.03 17.30
N MET A 66 -6.02 -1.39 16.14
CA MET A 66 -4.75 -1.13 15.46
C MET A 66 -3.85 -0.22 16.29
N VAL A 67 -4.37 0.88 16.85
CA VAL A 67 -3.60 1.78 17.73
C VAL A 67 -3.06 1.02 18.94
N VAL A 68 -3.90 0.25 19.63
CA VAL A 68 -3.47 -0.55 20.78
C VAL A 68 -2.42 -1.60 20.40
N ALA A 69 -2.58 -2.27 19.26
CA ALA A 69 -1.60 -3.22 18.76
C ALA A 69 -0.25 -2.55 18.46
N ALA A 70 -0.27 -1.40 17.79
CA ALA A 70 0.92 -0.61 17.48
C ALA A 70 1.64 -0.14 18.77
N GLU A 71 0.89 0.35 19.75
CA GLU A 71 1.46 0.81 21.03
C GLU A 71 2.14 -0.31 21.82
N ASN A 72 1.52 -1.49 21.84
CA ASN A 72 2.09 -2.67 22.47
C ASN A 72 3.41 -3.12 21.82
N LEU A 73 3.55 -2.92 20.50
CA LEU A 73 4.75 -3.24 19.75
C LEU A 73 5.86 -2.21 20.04
N TYR A 74 5.67 -0.94 19.63
CA TYR A 74 6.80 0.00 19.52
C TYR A 74 6.71 1.27 20.36
N GLY A 75 5.78 1.33 21.32
CA GLY A 75 5.67 2.44 22.29
C GLY A 75 4.48 3.36 22.03
N ASP A 76 4.29 4.36 22.87
CA ASP A 76 3.06 5.17 22.93
C ASP A 76 2.77 5.94 21.61
N TYR A 77 1.48 6.18 21.34
CA TYR A 77 1.04 7.02 20.22
C TYR A 77 1.11 8.52 20.59
N ASP A 78 2.12 9.23 20.10
CA ASP A 78 2.47 10.60 20.55
C ASP A 78 1.65 11.76 19.91
N TRP A 79 0.55 11.47 19.20
CA TRP A 79 -0.19 12.45 18.39
C TRP A 79 -1.59 12.81 18.92
N ASP A 80 -1.96 12.39 20.13
CA ASP A 80 -3.25 12.61 20.80
C ASP A 80 -4.49 11.95 20.16
N GLN A 81 -4.67 12.06 18.83
CA GLN A 81 -5.86 11.59 18.09
C GLN A 81 -5.40 10.96 16.78
N PHE A 82 -5.97 9.81 16.40
CA PHE A 82 -5.80 9.18 15.09
C PHE A 82 -7.14 9.14 14.35
N ASP A 83 -7.42 10.17 13.56
CA ASP A 83 -8.59 10.20 12.68
C ASP A 83 -8.20 9.88 11.23
N VAL A 84 -9.15 9.32 10.47
CA VAL A 84 -9.01 9.08 9.02
C VAL A 84 -10.08 9.89 8.29
N ILE A 85 -9.70 10.64 7.26
CA ILE A 85 -10.62 11.25 6.31
C ILE A 85 -10.60 10.50 4.98
N VAL A 86 -11.77 10.01 4.57
CA VAL A 86 -11.95 9.41 3.25
C VAL A 86 -12.26 10.50 2.25
N LEU A 87 -11.37 10.66 1.28
CA LEU A 87 -11.43 11.68 0.24
C LEU A 87 -12.30 11.24 -0.95
N PRO A 88 -12.61 12.17 -1.88
CA PRO A 88 -13.25 11.81 -3.14
C PRO A 88 -12.42 10.80 -3.96
N PRO A 89 -13.05 10.07 -4.89
CA PRO A 89 -12.38 9.04 -5.71
C PRO A 89 -11.18 9.51 -6.54
N SER A 90 -11.01 10.82 -6.74
CA SER A 90 -9.88 11.39 -7.47
C SER A 90 -8.55 11.39 -6.70
N PHE A 91 -8.56 11.04 -5.39
CA PHE A 91 -7.34 11.01 -4.58
C PHE A 91 -6.29 10.06 -5.19
N PRO A 92 -5.05 10.54 -5.45
CA PRO A 92 -4.07 9.80 -6.26
C PRO A 92 -3.36 8.67 -5.54
N PHE A 93 -3.42 8.60 -4.21
CA PHE A 93 -2.66 7.63 -3.42
C PHE A 93 -3.58 6.62 -2.72
N GLY A 94 -2.99 5.63 -2.06
CA GLY A 94 -3.72 4.79 -1.11
C GLY A 94 -4.14 5.63 0.09
N GLY A 95 -3.15 6.17 0.80
CA GLY A 95 -3.34 7.15 1.85
C GLY A 95 -2.23 8.18 1.89
N MET A 96 -2.27 9.03 2.90
CA MET A 96 -1.20 9.94 3.28
C MET A 96 -1.26 10.10 4.80
N GLU A 97 -0.10 9.94 5.44
CA GLU A 97 0.10 9.78 6.88
C GLU A 97 0.01 11.10 7.67
N ASN A 98 -0.76 12.05 7.16
CA ASN A 98 -0.92 13.38 7.72
C ASN A 98 -1.26 13.30 9.23
N PRO A 99 -0.39 13.78 10.13
CA PRO A 99 -0.53 13.50 11.56
C PRO A 99 -1.88 13.95 12.10
N ARG A 100 -2.52 13.07 12.86
CA ARG A 100 -3.87 13.22 13.43
C ARG A 100 -5.04 13.16 12.45
N LEU A 101 -4.79 13.18 11.15
CA LEU A 101 -5.83 13.16 10.13
C LEU A 101 -5.31 12.50 8.85
N THR A 102 -5.16 11.18 8.88
CA THR A 102 -4.76 10.38 7.73
C THR A 102 -5.74 10.61 6.58
N PHE A 103 -5.25 10.91 5.38
CA PHE A 103 -6.07 10.93 4.19
C PHE A 103 -6.13 9.53 3.61
N ALA A 104 -7.31 9.06 3.20
CA ALA A 104 -7.48 7.74 2.63
C ALA A 104 -8.35 7.78 1.37
N THR A 105 -8.02 6.93 0.41
CA THR A 105 -8.82 6.69 -0.80
C THR A 105 -10.13 5.98 -0.48
N PRO A 106 -11.24 6.24 -1.19
CA PRO A 106 -12.47 5.47 -1.00
C PRO A 106 -12.37 4.05 -1.57
N THR A 107 -11.31 3.71 -2.34
CA THR A 107 -11.16 2.36 -2.90
C THR A 107 -10.97 1.29 -1.82
N VAL A 108 -10.52 1.65 -0.60
CA VAL A 108 -10.38 0.67 0.49
C VAL A 108 -11.67 0.37 1.24
N ILE A 109 -12.79 1.01 0.86
CA ILE A 109 -14.10 0.72 1.44
C ILE A 109 -14.72 -0.47 0.71
N ALA A 110 -14.26 -1.68 1.04
CA ALA A 110 -14.65 -2.92 0.39
C ALA A 110 -15.93 -3.55 0.98
N GLY A 111 -16.27 -3.21 2.22
CA GLY A 111 -17.40 -3.72 2.98
C GLY A 111 -17.08 -4.90 3.90
N ASP A 112 -15.83 -5.38 3.88
CA ASP A 112 -15.39 -6.60 4.57
C ASP A 112 -14.09 -6.43 5.36
N LYS A 113 -13.54 -5.20 5.41
CA LYS A 113 -12.28 -4.84 6.07
C LYS A 113 -11.03 -5.44 5.44
N SER A 114 -11.15 -6.05 4.25
CA SER A 114 -10.03 -6.77 3.64
C SER A 114 -8.90 -5.86 3.17
N LEU A 115 -9.19 -4.57 2.94
CA LEU A 115 -8.23 -3.56 2.46
C LEU A 115 -7.78 -2.59 3.57
N THR A 116 -8.09 -2.88 4.85
CA THR A 116 -7.73 -2.00 5.97
C THR A 116 -6.26 -2.13 6.39
N SER A 117 -5.45 -2.97 5.74
CA SER A 117 -4.00 -2.95 5.96
C SER A 117 -3.41 -1.58 5.60
N LEU A 118 -4.02 -0.88 4.63
CA LEU A 118 -3.73 0.54 4.36
C LEU A 118 -3.86 1.38 5.64
N VAL A 119 -4.94 1.23 6.43
CA VAL A 119 -5.09 2.03 7.67
C VAL A 119 -4.00 1.68 8.69
N ALA A 120 -3.58 0.42 8.74
CA ALA A 120 -2.44 0.00 9.57
C ALA A 120 -1.11 0.58 9.08
N HIS A 121 -0.92 0.73 7.76
CA HIS A 121 0.22 1.40 7.14
C HIS A 121 0.29 2.88 7.54
N GLU A 122 -0.81 3.60 7.35
CA GLU A 122 -0.90 5.02 7.70
C GLU A 122 -0.74 5.25 9.21
N LEU A 123 -1.22 4.30 10.03
CA LEU A 123 -0.97 4.32 11.47
C LEU A 123 0.52 4.10 11.78
N ALA A 124 1.16 3.11 11.16
CA ALA A 124 2.57 2.79 11.39
C ALA A 124 3.49 3.99 11.11
N HIS A 125 3.15 4.82 10.12
CA HIS A 125 3.86 6.06 9.86
C HIS A 125 3.92 7.04 11.05
N SER A 126 2.99 6.91 12.00
CA SER A 126 3.00 7.68 13.25
C SER A 126 4.28 7.44 14.07
N TRP A 127 5.04 6.37 13.78
CA TRP A 127 6.39 6.12 14.27
C TRP A 127 7.45 6.31 13.16
N SER A 128 7.29 5.66 12.00
CA SER A 128 8.24 5.71 10.87
C SER A 128 7.82 6.73 9.80
N GLY A 129 8.48 7.88 9.78
CA GLY A 129 8.16 9.00 8.89
C GLY A 129 7.67 10.22 9.65
N ASN A 130 6.68 10.08 10.53
CA ASN A 130 6.16 11.22 11.30
C ASN A 130 7.00 11.52 12.55
N LEU A 131 7.31 10.49 13.33
CA LEU A 131 8.05 10.63 14.58
C LEU A 131 9.56 10.57 14.34
N VAL A 132 10.00 9.67 13.47
CA VAL A 132 11.38 9.61 12.96
C VAL A 132 11.33 9.79 11.45
N THR A 133 11.69 10.97 10.96
CA THR A 133 11.58 11.33 9.55
C THR A 133 12.90 11.12 8.81
N ASN A 134 12.86 10.64 7.57
CA ASN A 134 14.00 10.70 6.67
C ASN A 134 14.52 12.15 6.50
N ALA A 135 15.84 12.35 6.58
CA ALA A 135 16.45 13.67 6.45
C ALA A 135 16.42 14.20 5.01
N THR A 136 16.48 13.30 4.02
CA THR A 136 16.41 13.60 2.60
C THR A 136 15.59 12.56 1.85
N TRP A 137 15.10 12.87 0.65
CA TRP A 137 14.36 11.90 -0.17
C TRP A 137 15.22 10.71 -0.63
N ASN A 138 16.56 10.81 -0.59
CA ASN A 138 17.41 9.65 -0.84
C ASN A 138 17.25 8.57 0.26
N ASP A 139 16.79 8.97 1.45
CA ASP A 139 16.59 8.14 2.63
C ASP A 139 15.14 7.66 2.79
N PHE A 140 14.31 7.78 1.73
CA PHE A 140 12.87 7.53 1.79
C PHE A 140 12.51 6.12 2.28
N TRP A 141 13.35 5.12 1.99
CA TRP A 141 13.18 3.75 2.49
C TRP A 141 13.16 3.63 4.03
N LEU A 142 13.75 4.59 4.77
CA LEU A 142 13.68 4.61 6.24
C LEU A 142 12.27 4.92 6.75
N ASN A 143 11.46 5.62 5.96
CA ASN A 143 10.05 5.78 6.25
C ASN A 143 9.34 4.50 5.80
N GLU A 144 9.33 4.23 4.50
CA GLU A 144 8.43 3.24 3.89
C GLU A 144 8.75 1.81 4.29
N GLY A 145 10.03 1.41 4.25
CA GLY A 145 10.43 0.06 4.62
C GLY A 145 10.10 -0.27 6.08
N PHE A 146 10.31 0.70 6.98
CA PHE A 146 9.92 0.57 8.39
C PHE A 146 8.41 0.55 8.57
N THR A 147 7.68 1.39 7.83
CA THR A 147 6.23 1.45 7.86
C THR A 147 5.63 0.13 7.39
N VAL A 148 6.05 -0.43 6.27
CA VAL A 148 5.55 -1.73 5.77
C VAL A 148 5.89 -2.85 6.76
N TYR A 149 7.09 -2.84 7.34
CA TYR A 149 7.45 -3.79 8.41
C TYR A 149 6.51 -3.67 9.61
N PHE A 150 6.20 -2.45 10.04
CA PHE A 150 5.33 -2.22 11.18
C PHE A 150 3.85 -2.51 10.86
N GLU A 151 3.38 -2.16 9.66
CA GLU A 151 2.06 -2.53 9.12
C GLU A 151 1.86 -4.04 9.24
N ILE A 152 2.78 -4.83 8.69
CA ILE A 152 2.69 -6.28 8.70
C ILE A 152 2.66 -6.83 10.13
N ARG A 153 3.39 -6.20 11.06
CA ARG A 153 3.37 -6.56 12.49
C ARG A 153 2.06 -6.21 13.19
N ILE A 154 1.43 -5.07 12.86
CA ILE A 154 0.09 -4.72 13.35
C ILE A 154 -0.94 -5.71 12.80
N MET A 155 -0.87 -6.02 11.50
CA MET A 155 -1.76 -6.98 10.86
C MET A 155 -1.59 -8.40 11.42
N GLU A 156 -0.36 -8.82 11.72
CA GLU A 156 -0.07 -10.08 12.40
C GLU A 156 -0.71 -10.13 13.79
N ALA A 157 -0.61 -9.04 14.57
CA ALA A 157 -1.16 -8.99 15.92
C ALA A 157 -2.70 -9.06 15.94
N LEU A 158 -3.37 -8.53 14.93
CA LEU A 158 -4.83 -8.51 14.86
C LEU A 158 -5.45 -9.72 14.15
N TYR A 159 -4.83 -10.16 13.06
CA TYR A 159 -5.41 -11.13 12.13
C TYR A 159 -4.58 -12.40 11.98
N GLY A 160 -3.45 -12.49 12.68
CA GLY A 160 -2.58 -13.66 12.71
C GLY A 160 -1.52 -13.69 11.61
N LYS A 161 -0.59 -14.62 11.77
CA LYS A 161 0.59 -14.78 10.91
C LYS A 161 0.25 -15.11 9.46
N ASP A 162 -0.80 -15.89 9.22
CA ASP A 162 -1.20 -16.26 7.86
C ASP A 162 -1.62 -15.02 7.05
N ARG A 163 -2.38 -14.10 7.67
CA ARG A 163 -2.74 -12.82 7.06
C ARG A 163 -1.51 -11.96 6.76
N ALA A 164 -0.61 -11.86 7.72
CA ALA A 164 0.64 -11.10 7.59
C ALA A 164 1.52 -11.65 6.46
N ASN A 165 1.67 -12.97 6.38
CA ASN A 165 2.46 -13.62 5.34
C ASN A 165 1.86 -13.45 3.94
N MET A 166 0.53 -13.51 3.79
CA MET A 166 -0.12 -13.25 2.50
C MET A 166 0.13 -11.80 2.03
N LEU A 167 0.02 -10.82 2.92
CA LEU A 167 0.32 -9.42 2.59
C LEU A 167 1.79 -9.25 2.20
N ALA A 168 2.70 -9.86 2.96
CA ALA A 168 4.13 -9.83 2.68
C ALA A 168 4.51 -10.50 1.34
N LEU A 169 3.80 -11.55 0.94
CA LEU A 169 3.99 -12.21 -0.35
C LEU A 169 3.43 -11.41 -1.52
N ILE A 170 2.31 -10.71 -1.34
CA ILE A 170 1.81 -9.75 -2.34
C ILE A 170 2.84 -8.63 -2.55
N GLY A 171 3.37 -8.04 -1.47
CA GLY A 171 4.44 -7.04 -1.59
C GLY A 171 5.73 -7.60 -2.20
N ARG A 172 6.03 -8.89 -1.95
CA ARG A 172 7.15 -9.57 -2.61
C ARG A 172 6.95 -9.69 -4.13
N GLN A 173 5.74 -9.97 -4.60
CA GLN A 173 5.40 -9.96 -6.03
C GLN A 173 5.51 -8.54 -6.62
N ASP A 174 5.01 -7.52 -5.89
CA ASP A 174 5.13 -6.12 -6.30
C ASP A 174 6.60 -5.69 -6.44
N LEU A 175 7.48 -6.17 -5.57
CA LEU A 175 8.92 -5.97 -5.67
C LEU A 175 9.52 -6.65 -6.90
N GLU A 176 9.11 -7.88 -7.21
CA GLU A 176 9.61 -8.63 -8.37
C GLU A 176 9.22 -7.95 -9.68
N ASP A 177 7.97 -7.47 -9.79
CA ASP A 177 7.49 -6.71 -10.94
C ASP A 177 8.27 -5.38 -11.11
N GLU A 178 8.53 -4.67 -10.02
CA GLU A 178 9.31 -3.42 -10.04
C GLU A 178 10.78 -3.66 -10.44
N LEU A 179 11.40 -4.74 -9.95
CA LEU A 179 12.77 -5.11 -10.33
C LEU A 179 12.88 -5.41 -11.83
N GLU A 180 11.88 -6.08 -12.41
CA GLU A 180 11.82 -6.35 -13.85
C GLU A 180 11.59 -5.05 -14.64
N ALA A 181 10.70 -4.16 -14.16
CA ALA A 181 10.46 -2.86 -14.78
C ALA A 181 11.73 -1.97 -14.77
N LEU A 182 12.56 -2.07 -13.73
CA LEU A 182 13.81 -1.32 -13.56
C LEU A 182 15.07 -2.06 -14.05
N LYS A 183 14.94 -3.16 -14.81
CA LYS A 183 16.11 -3.94 -15.27
C LYS A 183 17.12 -3.13 -16.09
N GLU A 184 16.65 -2.11 -16.82
CA GLU A 184 17.50 -1.19 -17.60
C GLU A 184 18.07 -0.04 -16.75
N SER A 185 17.58 0.14 -15.53
CA SER A 185 17.99 1.16 -14.55
C SER A 185 18.31 0.54 -13.18
N PRO A 186 19.22 -0.45 -13.10
CA PRO A 186 19.40 -1.25 -11.88
C PRO A 186 19.81 -0.42 -10.65
N ASN A 187 20.44 0.75 -10.83
CA ASN A 187 20.77 1.63 -9.71
C ASN A 187 19.54 2.19 -8.97
N ASP A 188 18.38 2.26 -9.63
CA ASP A 188 17.12 2.71 -9.03
C ASP A 188 16.50 1.63 -8.12
N THR A 189 17.09 0.43 -8.09
CA THR A 189 16.70 -0.66 -7.18
C THR A 189 17.47 -0.66 -5.85
N LYS A 190 18.30 0.35 -5.59
CA LYS A 190 18.99 0.56 -4.30
C LYS A 190 18.02 1.16 -3.29
N LEU A 191 18.18 0.82 -2.00
CA LEU A 191 17.38 1.47 -0.95
C LEU A 191 17.80 2.93 -0.75
N LYS A 192 19.12 3.19 -0.71
CA LYS A 192 19.63 4.56 -0.77
C LYS A 192 19.62 5.04 -2.21
N LEU A 193 18.70 5.94 -2.52
CA LEU A 193 18.55 6.51 -3.86
C LEU A 193 19.59 7.61 -4.14
N ASP A 194 19.73 7.97 -5.41
CA ASP A 194 20.40 9.18 -5.87
C ASP A 194 19.45 10.01 -6.74
N LEU A 195 18.72 10.92 -6.09
CA LEU A 195 17.71 11.78 -6.71
C LEU A 195 18.26 13.14 -7.14
N LYS A 196 19.57 13.33 -7.21
CA LYS A 196 20.15 14.62 -7.58
C LYS A 196 19.73 15.00 -9.01
N GLY A 197 18.92 16.05 -9.13
CA GLY A 197 18.42 16.55 -10.41
C GLY A 197 17.23 15.76 -10.96
N ARG A 198 16.59 14.91 -10.15
CA ARG A 198 15.42 14.08 -10.49
C ARG A 198 14.20 14.51 -9.69
N ASN A 199 13.02 14.04 -10.09
CA ASN A 199 11.81 14.22 -9.32
C ASN A 199 11.83 13.24 -8.12
N PRO A 200 11.58 13.69 -6.87
CA PRO A 200 11.45 12.78 -5.72
C PRO A 200 10.39 11.70 -5.89
N ASP A 201 9.34 11.94 -6.69
CA ASP A 201 8.31 10.95 -6.97
C ASP A 201 8.87 9.69 -7.68
N ASP A 202 10.03 9.79 -8.35
CA ASP A 202 10.72 8.67 -8.99
C ASP A 202 11.18 7.62 -7.96
N GLY A 203 11.38 8.03 -6.70
CA GLY A 203 11.79 7.16 -5.60
C GLY A 203 10.62 6.50 -4.84
N MET A 204 9.38 6.84 -5.20
CA MET A 204 8.17 6.36 -4.55
C MET A 204 7.62 5.11 -5.24
N ASN A 205 8.38 4.01 -5.19
CA ASN A 205 8.06 2.72 -5.79
C ASN A 205 8.36 1.54 -4.84
N SER A 206 8.02 0.31 -5.25
CA SER A 206 8.15 -0.92 -4.43
C SER A 206 9.56 -1.17 -3.87
N ILE A 207 10.60 -0.51 -4.38
CA ILE A 207 11.95 -0.60 -3.81
C ILE A 207 11.99 -0.01 -2.39
N ALA A 208 11.48 1.21 -2.18
CA ALA A 208 11.51 1.84 -0.86
C ALA A 208 10.65 1.07 0.17
N TYR A 209 9.52 0.54 -0.30
CA TYR A 209 8.52 -0.16 0.51
C TYR A 209 8.91 -1.62 0.75
N ASP A 210 8.90 -2.45 -0.29
CA ASP A 210 8.96 -3.90 -0.19
C ASP A 210 10.40 -4.42 -0.06
N LYS A 211 11.38 -3.82 -0.74
CA LYS A 211 12.80 -4.17 -0.47
C LYS A 211 13.21 -3.67 0.92
N GLY A 212 12.70 -2.51 1.35
CA GLY A 212 12.90 -1.99 2.71
C GLY A 212 12.32 -2.92 3.77
N TYR A 213 11.08 -3.37 3.57
CA TYR A 213 10.45 -4.41 4.40
C TYR A 213 11.27 -5.70 4.42
N LEU A 214 11.65 -6.22 3.25
CA LEU A 214 12.36 -7.49 3.13
C LEU A 214 13.72 -7.43 3.82
N PHE A 215 14.42 -6.30 3.77
CA PHE A 215 15.64 -6.06 4.54
C PHE A 215 15.38 -6.20 6.05
N LEU A 216 14.37 -5.51 6.59
CA LEU A 216 14.04 -5.56 8.02
C LEU A 216 13.53 -6.94 8.45
N ARG A 217 12.77 -7.63 7.59
CA ARG A 217 12.30 -8.99 7.81
C ARG A 217 13.47 -9.98 7.84
N THR A 218 14.44 -9.84 6.94
CA THR A 218 15.67 -10.65 6.91
C THR A 218 16.52 -10.41 8.14
N LEU A 219 16.62 -9.15 8.57
CA LEU A 219 17.30 -8.77 9.81
C LEU A 219 16.60 -9.39 11.02
N GLU A 220 15.26 -9.36 11.10
CA GLU A 220 14.48 -10.03 12.15
C GLU A 220 14.79 -11.53 12.23
N GLU A 221 14.83 -12.24 11.10
CA GLU A 221 15.18 -13.68 11.10
C GLU A 221 16.59 -13.92 11.64
N LYS A 222 17.52 -13.03 11.30
CA LYS A 222 18.91 -13.13 11.73
C LYS A 222 19.08 -12.86 13.22
N VAL A 223 18.40 -11.85 13.75
CA VAL A 223 18.59 -11.35 15.12
C VAL A 223 17.62 -11.95 16.13
N GLY A 224 16.51 -12.53 15.66
CA GLY A 224 15.39 -12.96 16.47
C GLY A 224 14.42 -11.80 16.78
N ARG A 225 13.13 -12.10 16.81
CA ARG A 225 12.04 -11.12 16.98
C ARG A 225 12.18 -10.29 18.24
N ASP A 226 12.49 -10.90 19.38
CA ASP A 226 12.62 -10.18 20.66
C ASP A 226 13.70 -9.09 20.61
N ASN A 227 14.83 -9.37 19.95
CA ASN A 227 15.90 -8.40 19.77
C ASN A 227 15.51 -7.29 18.77
N MET A 228 14.82 -7.66 17.69
CA MET A 228 14.32 -6.71 16.69
C MET A 228 13.32 -5.73 17.32
N ASP A 229 12.35 -6.24 18.09
CA ASP A 229 11.33 -5.44 18.75
C ASP A 229 11.93 -4.49 19.78
N ALA A 230 12.86 -4.99 20.60
CA ALA A 230 13.57 -4.17 21.57
C ALA A 230 14.39 -3.06 20.88
N PHE A 231 15.01 -3.37 19.74
CA PHE A 231 15.74 -2.40 18.92
C PHE A 231 14.82 -1.32 18.36
N LEU A 232 13.73 -1.71 17.68
CA LEU A 232 12.79 -0.76 17.05
C LEU A 232 12.13 0.16 18.08
N LYS A 233 11.66 -0.40 19.20
CA LYS A 233 11.11 0.39 20.30
C LYS A 233 12.12 1.41 20.84
N SER A 234 13.40 1.02 20.95
CA SER A 234 14.46 1.92 21.39
C SER A 234 14.79 2.97 20.33
N TYR A 235 14.82 2.58 19.05
CA TYR A 235 15.08 3.44 17.90
C TYR A 235 14.06 4.57 17.80
N PHE A 236 12.76 4.25 17.81
CA PHE A 236 11.71 5.26 17.74
C PHE A 236 11.72 6.20 18.94
N LYS A 237 11.89 5.64 20.15
CA LYS A 237 12.00 6.47 21.38
C LYS A 237 13.21 7.40 21.36
N LYS A 238 14.37 6.92 20.89
CA LYS A 238 15.63 7.69 20.88
C LYS A 238 15.57 8.84 19.87
N ASN A 239 14.95 8.62 18.72
CA ASN A 239 14.92 9.56 17.61
C ASN A 239 13.58 10.31 17.51
N ALA A 240 12.75 10.27 18.56
CA ALA A 240 11.44 10.90 18.56
C ALA A 240 11.50 12.39 18.20
N PHE A 241 10.65 12.79 17.25
CA PHE A 241 10.55 14.16 16.72
C PHE A 241 11.85 14.70 16.13
N SER A 242 12.58 13.84 15.42
CA SER A 242 13.84 14.19 14.75
C SER A 242 13.93 13.58 13.36
N THR A 243 14.98 13.97 12.64
CA THR A 243 15.30 13.43 11.33
C THR A 243 16.51 12.50 11.38
N THR A 244 16.56 11.47 10.55
CA THR A 244 17.71 10.58 10.39
C THR A 244 18.05 10.35 8.92
N ASN A 245 19.31 10.10 8.61
CA ASN A 245 19.73 9.58 7.31
C ASN A 245 20.14 8.10 7.43
N THR A 246 20.44 7.49 6.29
CA THR A 246 20.83 6.09 6.16
C THR A 246 22.11 5.78 6.92
N GLU A 247 23.10 6.67 6.88
CA GLU A 247 24.40 6.49 7.53
C GLU A 247 24.28 6.52 9.07
N ASP A 248 23.47 7.44 9.60
CA ASP A 248 23.13 7.53 11.02
C ASP A 248 22.35 6.28 11.47
N PHE A 249 21.41 5.81 10.65
CA PHE A 249 20.69 4.56 10.90
C PHE A 249 21.64 3.35 10.95
N ILE A 250 22.55 3.20 9.99
CA ILE A 250 23.52 2.09 9.95
C ILE A 250 24.38 2.10 11.20
N THR A 251 24.86 3.27 11.63
CA THR A 251 25.63 3.44 12.86
C THR A 251 24.82 2.95 14.07
N TYR A 252 23.58 3.43 14.21
CA TYR A 252 22.69 3.03 15.31
C TYR A 252 22.37 1.53 15.28
N LEU A 253 22.11 0.96 14.11
CA LEU A 253 21.86 -0.47 13.90
C LEU A 253 23.04 -1.33 14.36
N ASN A 254 24.25 -0.98 13.94
CA ASN A 254 25.46 -1.70 14.31
C ASN A 254 25.65 -1.70 15.84
N GLU A 255 25.63 -0.51 16.46
CA GLU A 255 25.88 -0.35 17.89
C GLU A 255 24.80 -1.02 18.77
N ASN A 256 23.52 -0.90 18.39
CA ASN A 256 22.41 -1.21 19.29
C ASN A 256 21.72 -2.55 18.99
N LEU A 257 21.99 -3.17 17.84
CA LEU A 257 21.45 -4.47 17.48
C LEU A 257 22.54 -5.48 17.11
N LEU A 258 23.41 -5.18 16.15
CA LEU A 258 24.34 -6.17 15.61
C LEU A 258 25.50 -6.47 16.56
N ASP A 259 26.30 -5.47 16.91
CA ASP A 259 27.46 -5.62 17.80
C ASP A 259 27.03 -6.07 19.20
N LYS A 260 25.95 -5.47 19.71
CA LYS A 260 25.36 -5.82 21.01
C LYS A 260 24.99 -7.30 21.12
N ASN A 261 24.58 -7.93 20.01
CA ASN A 261 24.20 -9.34 19.96
C ASN A 261 25.27 -10.24 19.31
N ASN A 262 26.45 -9.70 18.97
CA ASN A 262 27.52 -10.40 18.25
C ASN A 262 27.07 -11.03 16.92
N ILE A 263 26.26 -10.30 16.16
CA ILE A 263 25.70 -10.77 14.88
C ILE A 263 26.40 -10.05 13.72
N THR A 264 26.96 -10.83 12.80
CA THR A 264 27.44 -10.32 11.51
C THR A 264 26.31 -10.34 10.49
N PHE A 265 26.05 -9.18 9.89
CA PHE A 265 25.08 -8.99 8.81
C PHE A 265 25.62 -7.96 7.82
N ASN A 266 25.49 -8.23 6.51
CA ASN A 266 26.00 -7.32 5.48
C ASN A 266 24.96 -6.23 5.15
N THR A 267 24.82 -5.25 6.05
CA THR A 267 23.85 -4.16 5.91
C THR A 267 24.08 -3.33 4.63
N GLU A 268 25.33 -3.10 4.26
CA GLU A 268 25.67 -2.25 3.10
C GLU A 268 25.23 -2.87 1.77
N GLU A 269 25.24 -4.20 1.65
CA GLU A 269 24.78 -4.91 0.46
C GLU A 269 23.29 -4.66 0.22
N TRP A 270 22.45 -4.72 1.26
CA TRP A 270 21.03 -4.41 1.17
C TRP A 270 20.76 -2.96 0.73
N ILE A 271 21.52 -2.02 1.29
CA ILE A 271 21.23 -0.60 1.16
C ILE A 271 21.78 -0.02 -0.15
N TYR A 272 23.03 -0.34 -0.49
CA TYR A 272 23.78 0.34 -1.53
C TYR A 272 23.96 -0.48 -2.82
N GLN A 273 23.60 -1.77 -2.82
CA GLN A 273 23.66 -2.59 -4.04
C GLN A 273 22.28 -2.72 -4.72
N PRO A 274 22.26 -2.76 -6.07
CA PRO A 274 21.09 -3.13 -6.85
C PRO A 274 20.53 -4.52 -6.51
N GLY A 275 19.26 -4.74 -6.84
CA GLY A 275 18.61 -6.05 -6.73
C GLY A 275 18.33 -6.45 -5.29
N VAL A 276 17.97 -7.72 -5.08
CA VAL A 276 17.72 -8.30 -3.76
C VAL A 276 18.85 -9.27 -3.42
N PRO A 277 19.51 -9.13 -2.27
CA PRO A 277 20.58 -10.04 -1.85
C PRO A 277 20.11 -11.49 -1.70
N GLU A 278 21.01 -12.45 -1.95
CA GLU A 278 20.71 -13.90 -1.90
C GLU A 278 20.29 -14.38 -0.50
N ASN A 279 20.63 -13.62 0.56
CA ASN A 279 20.28 -13.97 1.93
C ASN A 279 18.89 -13.50 2.37
N ALA A 280 18.07 -12.99 1.44
CA ALA A 280 16.71 -12.53 1.73
C ALA A 280 15.85 -13.59 2.43
N ALA A 281 15.04 -13.14 3.38
CA ALA A 281 14.06 -13.97 4.06
C ALA A 281 13.10 -14.65 3.07
N VAL A 282 12.82 -15.92 3.30
CA VAL A 282 11.86 -16.69 2.51
C VAL A 282 10.51 -16.69 3.23
N ILE A 283 9.54 -15.99 2.66
CA ILE A 283 8.18 -15.92 3.18
C ILE A 283 7.36 -17.05 2.54
N THR A 284 6.52 -17.72 3.32
CA THR A 284 5.69 -18.84 2.85
C THR A 284 4.25 -18.67 3.31
N SER A 285 3.30 -19.15 2.51
CA SER A 285 1.86 -19.14 2.79
C SER A 285 1.22 -20.42 2.25
N ASP A 286 0.74 -21.27 3.15
CA ASP A 286 -0.01 -22.48 2.76
C ASP A 286 -1.29 -22.12 1.99
N ALA A 287 -1.91 -20.98 2.31
CA ALA A 287 -3.08 -20.47 1.60
C ALA A 287 -2.76 -20.21 0.12
N PHE A 288 -1.67 -19.48 -0.17
CA PHE A 288 -1.26 -19.21 -1.55
C PHE A 288 -0.82 -20.48 -2.28
N SER A 289 -0.11 -21.39 -1.62
CA SER A 289 0.19 -22.70 -2.20
C SER A 289 -1.05 -23.53 -2.52
N ASN A 290 -2.15 -23.37 -1.79
CA ASN A 290 -3.43 -24.03 -2.09
C ASN A 290 -4.18 -23.33 -3.23
N VAL A 291 -4.10 -22.00 -3.31
CA VAL A 291 -4.60 -21.21 -4.45
C VAL A 291 -3.91 -21.64 -5.75
N GLU A 292 -2.58 -21.73 -5.75
CA GLU A 292 -1.77 -22.16 -6.90
C GLU A 292 -2.16 -23.56 -7.38
N LYS A 293 -2.31 -24.53 -6.46
CA LYS A 293 -2.79 -25.88 -6.80
C LYS A 293 -4.18 -25.86 -7.42
N THR A 294 -5.07 -24.99 -6.93
CA THR A 294 -6.43 -24.85 -7.45
C THR A 294 -6.42 -24.27 -8.85
N LEU A 295 -5.59 -23.25 -9.10
CA LEU A 295 -5.39 -22.67 -10.43
C LEU A 295 -4.81 -23.70 -11.41
N GLU A 296 -3.76 -24.42 -11.01
CA GLU A 296 -3.15 -25.46 -11.84
C GLU A 296 -4.15 -26.57 -12.22
N GLU A 297 -4.97 -27.02 -11.26
CA GLU A 297 -5.99 -28.04 -11.53
C GLU A 297 -7.07 -27.52 -12.49
N PHE A 298 -7.51 -26.27 -12.31
CA PHE A 298 -8.43 -25.62 -13.23
C PHE A 298 -7.83 -25.56 -14.65
N LEU A 299 -6.61 -25.07 -14.81
CA LEU A 299 -5.95 -24.94 -16.11
C LEU A 299 -5.80 -26.29 -16.84
N LYS A 300 -5.54 -27.38 -16.09
CA LYS A 300 -5.40 -28.73 -16.64
C LYS A 300 -6.74 -29.37 -17.04
N THR A 301 -7.82 -29.05 -16.32
CA THR A 301 -9.09 -29.79 -16.43
C THR A 301 -10.23 -28.98 -17.04
N ASN A 302 -10.08 -27.65 -17.13
CA ASN A 302 -11.16 -26.69 -17.42
C ASN A 302 -12.39 -26.89 -16.54
N LYS A 303 -12.16 -27.31 -15.28
CA LYS A 303 -13.20 -27.50 -14.26
C LYS A 303 -12.74 -26.83 -12.98
N ILE A 304 -13.55 -25.88 -12.51
CA ILE A 304 -13.33 -25.22 -11.25
C ILE A 304 -14.16 -25.89 -10.16
N ASP A 305 -13.49 -26.30 -9.08
CA ASP A 305 -14.17 -26.78 -7.87
C ASP A 305 -14.40 -25.60 -6.92
N VAL A 306 -15.57 -24.97 -7.07
CA VAL A 306 -15.97 -23.79 -6.27
C VAL A 306 -15.99 -24.07 -4.76
N THR A 307 -16.06 -25.33 -4.33
CA THR A 307 -16.04 -25.67 -2.90
C THR A 307 -14.68 -25.40 -2.27
N LYS A 308 -13.60 -25.39 -3.07
CA LYS A 308 -12.25 -25.05 -2.62
C LYS A 308 -12.06 -23.56 -2.36
N THR A 309 -12.95 -22.72 -2.87
CA THR A 309 -12.83 -21.27 -2.83
C THR A 309 -13.82 -20.60 -1.86
N GLU A 310 -14.69 -21.37 -1.20
CA GLU A 310 -15.77 -20.84 -0.33
C GLU A 310 -15.28 -19.93 0.80
N ASN A 311 -14.06 -20.19 1.30
CA ASN A 311 -13.48 -19.45 2.43
C ASN A 311 -12.28 -18.58 2.02
N TRP A 312 -12.06 -18.39 0.72
CA TRP A 312 -10.95 -17.55 0.26
C TRP A 312 -11.14 -16.11 0.69
N THR A 313 -10.09 -15.56 1.27
CA THR A 313 -9.97 -14.14 1.55
C THR A 313 -9.74 -13.37 0.25
N PRO A 314 -9.98 -12.04 0.23
CA PRO A 314 -9.66 -11.23 -0.95
C PRO A 314 -8.19 -11.30 -1.39
N GLN A 315 -7.27 -11.58 -0.48
CA GLN A 315 -5.84 -11.76 -0.75
C GLN A 315 -5.58 -13.04 -1.55
N GLU A 316 -6.27 -14.13 -1.23
CA GLU A 316 -6.23 -15.37 -2.01
C GLU A 316 -6.84 -15.15 -3.41
N TRP A 317 -7.92 -14.39 -3.52
CA TRP A 317 -8.50 -14.04 -4.82
C TRP A 317 -7.59 -13.16 -5.67
N VAL A 318 -6.95 -12.16 -5.06
CA VAL A 318 -5.95 -11.32 -5.73
C VAL A 318 -4.79 -12.20 -6.23
N HIS A 319 -4.26 -13.09 -5.38
CA HIS A 319 -3.19 -14.01 -5.77
C HIS A 319 -3.65 -14.94 -6.91
N PHE A 320 -4.86 -15.48 -6.83
CA PHE A 320 -5.42 -16.36 -7.87
C PHE A 320 -5.49 -15.68 -9.23
N VAL A 321 -6.05 -14.47 -9.29
CA VAL A 321 -6.26 -13.73 -10.55
C VAL A 321 -4.94 -13.21 -11.10
N ARG A 322 -4.08 -12.63 -10.26
CA ARG A 322 -2.82 -12.03 -10.69
C ARG A 322 -1.86 -13.06 -11.30
N ASN A 323 -1.92 -14.31 -10.88
CA ASN A 323 -0.99 -15.37 -11.28
C ASN A 323 -1.52 -16.25 -12.43
N PHE A 324 -2.44 -15.75 -13.25
CA PHE A 324 -2.78 -16.43 -14.50
C PHE A 324 -1.54 -16.56 -15.40
N PRO A 325 -1.32 -17.73 -16.03
CA PRO A 325 -0.20 -17.90 -16.95
C PRO A 325 -0.45 -17.13 -18.26
N GLU A 326 0.63 -16.80 -18.97
CA GLU A 326 0.56 -16.11 -20.28
C GLU A 326 -0.26 -16.85 -21.34
N ASP A 327 -0.46 -18.17 -21.19
CA ASP A 327 -1.21 -19.02 -22.12
C ASP A 327 -2.65 -19.31 -21.68
N ILE A 328 -3.16 -18.60 -20.65
CA ILE A 328 -4.58 -18.71 -20.27
C ILE A 328 -5.49 -18.31 -21.45
N THR A 329 -6.51 -19.12 -21.70
CA THR A 329 -7.42 -18.88 -22.83
C THR A 329 -8.60 -17.98 -22.44
N VAL A 330 -9.11 -17.19 -23.40
CA VAL A 330 -10.35 -16.41 -23.24
C VAL A 330 -11.51 -17.29 -22.75
N THR A 331 -11.61 -18.54 -23.23
CA THR A 331 -12.63 -19.51 -22.77
C THR A 331 -12.47 -19.84 -21.28
N GLN A 332 -11.24 -20.03 -20.79
CA GLN A 332 -10.99 -20.27 -19.37
C GLN A 332 -11.32 -19.04 -18.54
N MET A 333 -10.93 -17.85 -18.98
CA MET A 333 -11.31 -16.60 -18.31
C MET A 333 -12.83 -16.43 -18.25
N GLN A 334 -13.54 -16.70 -19.35
CA GLN A 334 -15.00 -16.68 -19.37
C GLN A 334 -15.61 -17.66 -18.36
N GLN A 335 -15.04 -18.87 -18.21
CA GLN A 335 -15.50 -19.84 -17.22
C GLN A 335 -15.30 -19.33 -15.78
N LEU A 336 -14.15 -18.72 -15.50
CA LEU A 336 -13.85 -18.16 -14.19
C LEU A 336 -14.77 -16.98 -13.86
N ASP A 337 -14.96 -16.07 -14.81
CA ASP A 337 -15.83 -14.91 -14.63
C ASP A 337 -17.30 -15.31 -14.47
N ASN A 338 -17.77 -16.29 -15.22
CA ASN A 338 -19.12 -16.84 -15.03
C ASN A 338 -19.30 -17.55 -13.68
N SER A 339 -18.21 -18.03 -13.07
CA SER A 339 -18.25 -18.74 -11.79
C SER A 339 -18.14 -17.80 -10.60
N PHE A 340 -17.35 -16.73 -10.72
CA PHE A 340 -16.97 -15.87 -9.60
C PHE A 340 -17.34 -14.40 -9.77
N ASP A 341 -17.85 -14.01 -10.95
CA ASP A 341 -18.32 -12.66 -11.27
C ASP A 341 -17.27 -11.57 -11.01
N PHE A 342 -16.01 -11.84 -11.41
CA PHE A 342 -14.89 -10.92 -11.20
C PHE A 342 -15.12 -9.57 -11.88
N THR A 343 -15.78 -9.57 -13.05
CA THR A 343 -16.12 -8.34 -13.78
C THR A 343 -16.94 -7.36 -12.93
N ASN A 344 -17.81 -7.86 -12.05
CA ASN A 344 -18.66 -7.07 -11.17
C ASN A 344 -18.22 -7.09 -9.70
N SER A 345 -16.99 -7.50 -9.40
CA SER A 345 -16.43 -7.46 -8.04
C SER A 345 -16.56 -6.06 -7.43
N THR A 346 -16.97 -6.03 -6.14
CA THR A 346 -17.04 -4.79 -5.35
C THR A 346 -15.74 -4.49 -4.60
N ASN A 347 -14.83 -5.46 -4.49
CA ASN A 347 -13.52 -5.25 -3.89
C ASN A 347 -12.58 -4.66 -4.95
N SER A 348 -12.15 -3.41 -4.74
CA SER A 348 -11.40 -2.68 -5.76
C SER A 348 -10.07 -3.32 -6.17
N TYR A 349 -9.44 -4.09 -5.28
CA TYR A 349 -8.17 -4.73 -5.60
C TYR A 349 -8.40 -5.95 -6.51
N ILE A 350 -9.37 -6.80 -6.18
CA ILE A 350 -9.79 -7.91 -7.07
C ILE A 350 -10.21 -7.35 -8.44
N THR A 351 -11.01 -6.27 -8.45
CA THR A 351 -11.45 -5.59 -9.66
C THR A 351 -10.28 -5.12 -10.51
N MET A 352 -9.28 -4.47 -9.89
CA MET A 352 -8.11 -3.97 -10.60
C MET A 352 -7.29 -5.10 -11.23
N VAL A 353 -6.98 -6.17 -10.48
CA VAL A 353 -6.19 -7.29 -11.04
C VAL A 353 -6.97 -8.07 -12.11
N TRP A 354 -8.29 -8.18 -11.97
CA TRP A 354 -9.13 -8.79 -13.00
C TRP A 354 -9.15 -7.98 -14.29
N TYR A 355 -9.27 -6.66 -14.18
CA TYR A 355 -9.25 -5.76 -15.34
C TYR A 355 -7.89 -5.78 -16.03
N GLU A 356 -6.79 -5.79 -15.27
CA GLU A 356 -5.44 -5.97 -15.82
C GLU A 356 -5.36 -7.25 -16.65
N GLN A 357 -5.76 -8.40 -16.07
CA GLN A 357 -5.74 -9.69 -16.76
C GLN A 357 -6.66 -9.71 -17.98
N SER A 358 -7.82 -9.05 -17.90
CA SER A 358 -8.77 -8.97 -19.02
C SER A 358 -8.19 -8.19 -20.20
N ILE A 359 -7.48 -7.09 -19.93
CA ILE A 359 -6.81 -6.28 -20.96
C ILE A 359 -5.68 -7.09 -21.61
N LEU A 360 -4.80 -7.69 -20.80
CA LEU A 360 -3.63 -8.45 -21.25
C LEU A 360 -4.02 -9.65 -22.13
N ASN A 361 -5.11 -10.34 -21.78
CA ASN A 361 -5.55 -11.56 -22.46
C ASN A 361 -6.67 -11.32 -23.50
N ASN A 362 -6.96 -10.05 -23.83
CA ASN A 362 -7.98 -9.67 -24.80
C ASN A 362 -9.36 -10.32 -24.53
N TYR A 363 -9.77 -10.31 -23.25
CA TYR A 363 -11.07 -10.78 -22.79
C TYR A 363 -12.11 -9.66 -22.83
N HIS A 364 -13.26 -9.91 -23.46
CA HIS A 364 -14.30 -8.91 -23.75
C HIS A 364 -15.71 -9.30 -23.26
N ASP A 365 -15.87 -10.49 -22.66
CA ASP A 365 -17.19 -10.96 -22.25
C ASP A 365 -17.68 -10.26 -20.97
N ASN A 366 -18.94 -10.53 -20.60
CA ASN A 366 -19.58 -10.00 -19.40
C ASN A 366 -19.53 -8.47 -19.24
N ASN A 367 -19.40 -7.75 -20.36
CA ASN A 367 -19.32 -6.29 -20.42
C ASN A 367 -18.08 -5.69 -19.72
N VAL A 368 -16.98 -6.45 -19.67
CA VAL A 368 -15.75 -6.04 -18.97
C VAL A 368 -15.14 -4.75 -19.54
N ASP A 369 -15.18 -4.53 -20.86
CA ASP A 369 -14.63 -3.30 -21.47
C ASP A 369 -15.32 -2.03 -20.96
N THR A 370 -16.65 -2.07 -20.84
CA THR A 370 -17.43 -0.95 -20.28
C THR A 370 -17.09 -0.75 -18.81
N LYS A 371 -16.92 -1.83 -18.07
CA LYS A 371 -16.57 -1.78 -16.65
C LYS A 371 -15.17 -1.22 -16.40
N ILE A 372 -14.20 -1.58 -17.24
CA ILE A 372 -12.86 -0.99 -17.25
C ILE A 372 -12.95 0.52 -17.50
N ALA A 373 -13.70 0.94 -18.51
CA ALA A 373 -13.88 2.36 -18.82
C ALA A 373 -14.58 3.15 -17.70
N GLU A 374 -15.62 2.59 -17.08
CA GLU A 374 -16.31 3.16 -15.92
C GLU A 374 -15.38 3.31 -14.71
N PHE A 375 -14.57 2.28 -14.44
CA PHE A 375 -13.60 2.27 -13.35
C PHE A 375 -12.53 3.34 -13.55
N LEU A 376 -11.92 3.41 -14.73
CA LEU A 376 -10.93 4.45 -15.06
C LEU A 376 -11.56 5.87 -15.06
N ASN A 377 -12.83 6.02 -15.40
CA ASN A 377 -13.49 7.33 -15.29
C ASN A 377 -13.78 7.76 -13.85
N THR A 378 -13.80 6.82 -12.89
CA THR A 378 -14.23 7.07 -11.51
C THR A 378 -13.05 7.11 -10.53
N VAL A 379 -12.09 6.21 -10.68
CA VAL A 379 -11.00 6.00 -9.72
C VAL A 379 -9.75 6.74 -10.16
N GLY A 380 -9.26 7.65 -9.33
CA GLY A 380 -8.04 8.44 -9.57
C GLY A 380 -6.78 7.92 -8.88
N ARG A 381 -6.86 6.81 -8.13
CA ARG A 381 -5.71 6.21 -7.43
C ARG A 381 -4.64 5.81 -8.46
N ARG A 382 -3.51 6.52 -8.47
CA ARG A 382 -2.45 6.43 -9.48
C ARG A 382 -2.05 5.00 -9.74
N TRP A 383 -1.72 4.23 -8.70
CA TRP A 383 -1.30 2.83 -8.85
C TRP A 383 -2.30 1.99 -9.65
N TYR A 384 -3.59 2.03 -9.31
CA TYR A 384 -4.62 1.30 -10.06
C TYR A 384 -4.74 1.78 -11.51
N VAL A 385 -4.74 3.10 -11.70
CA VAL A 385 -4.86 3.73 -13.01
C VAL A 385 -3.67 3.35 -13.90
N THR A 386 -2.44 3.48 -13.40
CA THR A 386 -1.21 3.19 -14.14
C THR A 386 -1.08 1.71 -14.45
N THR A 387 -1.51 0.81 -13.55
CA THR A 387 -1.53 -0.64 -13.83
C THR A 387 -2.38 -0.94 -15.07
N LEU A 388 -3.60 -0.41 -15.14
CA LEU A 388 -4.50 -0.67 -16.28
C LEU A 388 -4.01 0.00 -17.57
N PHE A 389 -3.51 1.23 -17.51
CA PHE A 389 -2.94 1.87 -18.71
C PHE A 389 -1.67 1.16 -19.20
N ASN A 390 -0.82 0.67 -18.30
CA ASN A 390 0.32 -0.19 -18.66
C ASN A 390 -0.14 -1.50 -19.29
N ALA A 391 -1.22 -2.11 -18.79
CA ALA A 391 -1.79 -3.32 -19.39
C ALA A 391 -2.23 -3.06 -20.84
N PHE A 392 -2.88 -1.93 -21.13
CA PHE A 392 -3.22 -1.55 -22.51
C PHE A 392 -1.98 -1.36 -23.39
N ALA A 393 -0.92 -0.75 -22.86
CA ALA A 393 0.34 -0.59 -23.58
C ALA A 393 1.00 -1.95 -23.89
N LYS A 394 1.08 -2.84 -22.90
CA LYS A 394 1.61 -4.21 -23.05
C LYS A 394 0.81 -5.05 -24.04
N ALA A 395 -0.52 -4.86 -24.08
CA ALA A 395 -1.41 -5.52 -25.03
C ALA A 395 -1.45 -4.87 -26.43
N GLU A 396 -0.58 -3.88 -26.71
CA GLU A 396 -0.56 -3.11 -27.97
C GLU A 396 -1.90 -2.40 -28.30
N ARG A 397 -2.71 -2.10 -27.28
CA ARG A 397 -4.06 -1.49 -27.37
C ARG A 397 -4.08 -0.03 -26.88
N ILE A 398 -3.01 0.72 -27.13
CA ILE A 398 -2.84 2.08 -26.60
C ILE A 398 -3.90 3.08 -27.09
N GLU A 399 -4.47 2.88 -28.29
CA GLU A 399 -5.50 3.77 -28.84
C GLU A 399 -6.83 3.63 -28.10
N GLU A 400 -7.15 2.44 -27.60
CA GLU A 400 -8.32 2.23 -26.74
C GLU A 400 -8.15 2.93 -25.39
N ALA A 401 -6.95 2.82 -24.80
CA ALA A 401 -6.58 3.57 -23.61
C ALA A 401 -6.74 5.08 -23.81
N LYS A 402 -6.23 5.64 -24.92
CA LYS A 402 -6.38 7.07 -25.24
C LYS A 402 -7.85 7.48 -25.36
N GLU A 403 -8.71 6.64 -25.93
CA GLU A 403 -10.14 6.95 -26.03
C GLU A 403 -10.81 7.04 -24.65
N ILE A 404 -10.56 6.08 -23.76
CA ILE A 404 -11.05 6.12 -22.37
C ILE A 404 -10.53 7.38 -21.67
N TYR A 405 -9.24 7.67 -21.83
CA TYR A 405 -8.57 8.76 -21.14
C TYR A 405 -9.10 10.15 -21.50
N LYS A 406 -9.64 10.36 -22.71
CA LYS A 406 -10.32 11.62 -23.08
C LYS A 406 -11.42 12.02 -22.10
N THR A 407 -12.11 11.04 -21.54
CA THR A 407 -13.18 11.25 -20.54
C THR A 407 -12.67 11.21 -19.11
N ALA A 408 -11.71 10.32 -18.81
CA ALA A 408 -11.20 10.13 -17.45
C ALA A 408 -10.26 11.26 -16.99
N ARG A 409 -9.46 11.86 -17.89
CA ARG A 409 -8.40 12.82 -17.56
C ARG A 409 -8.89 13.98 -16.69
N GLY A 410 -10.08 14.51 -16.96
CA GLY A 410 -10.66 15.62 -16.20
C GLY A 410 -11.02 15.30 -14.74
N ASN A 411 -11.13 14.01 -14.40
CA ASN A 411 -11.49 13.53 -13.06
C ASN A 411 -10.26 13.21 -12.21
N TYR A 412 -9.06 13.14 -12.81
CA TYR A 412 -7.84 12.77 -12.11
C TYR A 412 -7.20 13.95 -11.38
N HIS A 413 -6.60 13.66 -10.23
CA HIS A 413 -5.63 14.56 -9.62
C HIS A 413 -4.44 14.78 -10.57
N SER A 414 -3.82 15.97 -10.52
CA SER A 414 -2.72 16.33 -11.41
C SER A 414 -1.57 15.33 -11.42
N VAL A 415 -1.23 14.77 -10.25
CA VAL A 415 -0.23 13.69 -10.12
C VAL A 415 -0.58 12.48 -10.98
N THR A 416 -1.81 11.97 -10.91
CA THR A 416 -2.26 10.83 -11.73
C THR A 416 -2.35 11.22 -13.21
N ALA A 417 -2.91 12.39 -13.52
CA ALA A 417 -3.05 12.85 -14.90
C ALA A 417 -1.69 13.01 -15.60
N ASN A 418 -0.72 13.66 -14.94
CA ASN A 418 0.61 13.87 -15.50
C ASN A 418 1.34 12.54 -15.76
N THR A 419 1.23 11.57 -14.84
CA THR A 419 1.81 10.23 -15.06
C THR A 419 1.18 9.54 -16.26
N VAL A 420 -0.15 9.60 -16.42
CA VAL A 420 -0.83 8.98 -17.57
C VAL A 420 -0.55 9.74 -18.88
N ASP A 421 -0.46 11.08 -18.84
CA ASP A 421 -0.08 11.89 -20.00
C ASP A 421 1.29 11.44 -20.54
N GLU A 422 2.27 11.27 -19.66
CA GLU A 422 3.61 10.77 -20.02
C GLU A 422 3.55 9.35 -20.61
N MET A 423 2.82 8.43 -19.97
CA MET A 423 2.64 7.05 -20.45
C MET A 423 1.99 6.97 -21.84
N LEU A 424 1.05 7.88 -22.14
CA LEU A 424 0.31 7.90 -23.40
C LEU A 424 0.94 8.81 -24.47
N GLY A 425 2.01 9.54 -24.14
CA GLY A 425 2.65 10.51 -25.03
C GLY A 425 1.75 11.69 -25.39
N ILE A 426 0.96 12.18 -24.42
CA ILE A 426 0.05 13.32 -24.58
C ILE A 426 0.76 14.56 -24.03
N GLU A 427 0.97 15.57 -24.90
CA GLU A 427 1.59 16.86 -24.53
C GLU A 427 0.62 17.87 -23.90
#